data_AF-A0A970GYP9-F1
#
_entry.id   AF-A0A970GYP9-F1
#
_cell.length_a   1.000
_cell.length_b   1.000
_cell.length_c   1.000
_cell.angle_alpha   90.00
_cell.angle_beta   90.00
_cell.angle_gamma   90.00
#
_symmetry.space_group_name_H-M   'P 1'
#
loop_
_entity.id
_entity.type
_entity.pdbx_description
1 polymer ?
#
loop_
_entity_poly.entity_id
_entity_poly.type
_entity_poly.pdbx_seq_one_letter_code
_entity_poly.pdbx_strand_id
1 'polypeptide(L)'
;MKVYYSENEEIVYGSERSVRVLKNKYPRKYNLDDYPYGAEFREEISKLFTRQELIQAVFYFSLVDNRALSLEIMKLFNLSFNENIHKIPYCDYVKTYLNAALEEVTDKYPFYFDVALDLYNNYSHRFLEKELPNMSDAIRQVYEKDDNLHFCIGQKNPVVYWMNCIYMMDMSSEEFKDYFHLAYGYIKAMNFKTSAYIGLQVLARAYKEGIINENDVCYFMTLPGFEQLMDNATLKRNESFRKNNKEFMEIVNRIIDKVIETEINRGEAPSRLSPLAGKINRCYGSYNFAQIVCAMNERNYVRGYNFAGATAQKARR
;
A
#
# COMPACT_ATOMS: atom_id res chain seq x y z
N MET A 1 -11.07 32.92 -3.67
CA MET A 1 -10.03 33.56 -4.51
C MET A 1 -10.60 33.70 -5.91
N LYS A 2 -10.52 34.87 -6.55
CA LYS A 2 -11.23 35.17 -7.81
C LYS A 2 -10.35 34.92 -9.04
N VAL A 3 -10.98 34.61 -10.16
CA VAL A 3 -10.38 34.52 -11.50
C VAL A 3 -11.07 35.57 -12.36
N TYR A 4 -10.32 36.23 -13.24
CA TYR A 4 -10.81 37.08 -14.33
C TYR A 4 -10.12 36.66 -15.64
N TYR A 5 -10.39 37.36 -16.75
CA TYR A 5 -9.59 37.34 -17.97
C TYR A 5 -9.74 38.68 -18.72
N SER A 6 -8.84 39.64 -18.45
CA SER A 6 -8.57 40.79 -19.32
C SER A 6 -7.14 41.34 -19.18
N GLU A 7 -6.30 41.02 -20.17
CA GLU A 7 -5.03 41.68 -20.60
C GLU A 7 -3.91 42.02 -19.59
N ASN A 8 -4.06 41.88 -18.27
CA ASN A 8 -2.99 42.06 -17.27
C ASN A 8 -3.18 41.13 -16.05
N GLU A 9 -2.89 39.83 -16.19
CA GLU A 9 -3.26 38.84 -15.15
C GLU A 9 -2.20 37.77 -14.85
N GLU A 10 -2.05 37.47 -13.55
CA GLU A 10 -1.23 36.37 -13.02
C GLU A 10 -1.88 35.00 -13.29
N ILE A 11 -1.09 34.05 -13.80
CA ILE A 11 -1.54 32.69 -14.05
C ILE A 11 -1.48 31.87 -12.76
N VAL A 12 -2.64 31.47 -12.23
CA VAL A 12 -2.72 30.64 -11.01
C VAL A 12 -2.55 29.16 -11.37
N TYR A 13 -1.37 28.64 -11.06
CA TYR A 13 -0.92 27.30 -11.43
C TYR A 13 -1.35 26.15 -10.48
N GLY A 14 -2.27 26.37 -9.53
CA GLY A 14 -2.75 25.30 -8.65
C GLY A 14 -3.61 25.75 -7.46
N SER A 15 -3.51 25.01 -6.35
CA SER A 15 -4.12 25.30 -5.04
C SER A 15 -3.08 25.11 -3.93
N GLU A 16 -3.28 25.54 -2.68
CA GLU A 16 -2.28 25.34 -1.60
C GLU A 16 -1.76 23.89 -1.42
N ARG A 17 -2.50 22.89 -1.92
CA ARG A 17 -2.20 21.45 -1.80
C ARG A 17 -1.84 20.74 -3.11
N SER A 18 -1.83 21.43 -4.26
CA SER A 18 -1.64 20.77 -5.56
C SER A 18 -1.19 21.71 -6.68
N VAL A 19 -0.02 21.44 -7.28
CA VAL A 19 0.39 22.08 -8.54
C VAL A 19 -0.34 21.41 -9.71
N ARG A 20 -0.82 22.19 -10.69
CA ARG A 20 -1.32 21.63 -11.96
C ARG A 20 -0.18 21.44 -12.94
N VAL A 21 -0.08 20.24 -13.51
CA VAL A 21 0.83 19.95 -14.63
C VAL A 21 0.43 20.76 -15.87
N LEU A 22 1.42 21.22 -16.62
CA LEU A 22 1.26 21.97 -17.87
C LEU A 22 0.62 21.12 -18.96
N LYS A 23 0.95 19.82 -19.01
CA LYS A 23 0.40 18.84 -19.95
C LYS A 23 0.08 17.55 -19.22
N ASN A 24 -1.17 17.10 -19.30
CA ASN A 24 -1.57 15.82 -18.72
C ASN A 24 -1.10 14.68 -19.63
N LYS A 25 -0.14 13.87 -19.14
CA LYS A 25 0.44 12.72 -19.84
C LYS A 25 -0.04 11.40 -19.24
N TYR A 26 -0.02 10.33 -20.04
CA TYR A 26 -0.23 8.96 -19.58
C TYR A 26 0.88 8.04 -20.15
N PRO A 27 1.58 7.24 -19.33
CA PRO A 27 1.50 7.16 -17.86
C PRO A 27 1.88 8.49 -17.18
N ARG A 28 1.41 8.69 -15.94
CA ARG A 28 1.63 9.93 -15.16
C ARG A 28 3.04 9.99 -14.55
N LYS A 29 4.06 9.95 -15.41
CA LYS A 29 5.45 10.29 -15.06
C LYS A 29 5.65 11.76 -15.44
N TYR A 30 6.02 12.60 -14.48
CA TYR A 30 6.16 14.05 -14.66
C TYR A 30 7.53 14.50 -14.15
N ASN A 31 8.32 15.14 -15.00
CA ASN A 31 9.59 15.79 -14.64
C ASN A 31 9.36 17.29 -14.37
N LEU A 32 10.42 18.08 -14.15
CA LEU A 32 10.23 19.52 -13.87
C LEU A 32 9.62 20.28 -15.06
N ASP A 33 9.90 19.87 -16.30
CA ASP A 33 9.32 20.51 -17.51
C ASP A 33 7.80 20.28 -17.67
N ASP A 34 7.23 19.31 -16.95
CA ASP A 34 5.78 19.12 -16.85
C ASP A 34 5.11 20.06 -15.85
N TYR A 35 5.88 20.81 -15.07
CA TYR A 35 5.37 21.78 -14.10
C TYR A 35 5.73 23.23 -14.48
N PRO A 36 4.90 24.21 -14.09
CA PRO A 36 5.22 25.64 -14.19
C PRO A 36 6.51 25.97 -13.43
N TYR A 37 7.29 26.94 -13.86
CA TYR A 37 8.57 27.32 -13.23
C TYR A 37 9.60 26.17 -13.08
N GLY A 38 9.47 25.12 -13.90
CA GLY A 38 10.33 23.93 -13.81
C GLY A 38 11.82 24.22 -14.03
N ALA A 39 12.16 25.18 -14.90
CA ALA A 39 13.53 25.56 -15.18
C ALA A 39 14.16 26.33 -14.01
N GLU A 40 13.41 27.27 -13.44
CA GLU A 40 13.79 28.07 -12.27
C GLU A 40 13.95 27.17 -11.04
N PHE A 41 13.03 26.23 -10.83
CA PHE A 41 13.14 25.26 -9.74
C PHE A 41 14.33 24.30 -9.94
N ARG A 42 14.61 23.88 -11.19
CA ARG A 42 15.80 23.07 -11.52
C ARG A 42 17.09 23.82 -11.16
N GLU A 43 17.17 25.11 -11.50
CA GLU A 43 18.32 25.96 -11.18
C GLU A 43 18.52 26.07 -9.66
N GLU A 44 17.47 26.40 -8.90
CA GLU A 44 17.56 26.53 -7.44
C GLU A 44 17.87 25.20 -6.73
N ILE A 45 17.26 24.08 -7.15
CA ILE A 45 17.59 22.76 -6.60
C ILE A 45 19.06 22.40 -6.84
N SER A 46 19.61 22.73 -8.01
CA SER A 46 21.02 22.46 -8.32
C SER A 46 22.02 23.26 -7.47
N LYS A 47 21.59 24.41 -6.92
CA LYS A 47 22.36 25.24 -5.98
C LYS A 47 22.23 24.76 -4.54
N LEU A 48 21.04 24.29 -4.16
CA LEU A 48 20.68 23.95 -2.77
C LEU A 48 21.03 22.52 -2.37
N PHE A 49 21.07 21.59 -3.33
CA PHE A 49 21.20 20.17 -3.05
C PHE A 49 22.20 19.49 -3.99
N THR A 50 23.17 18.77 -3.42
CA THR A 50 23.79 17.64 -4.13
C THR A 50 22.74 16.57 -4.43
N ARG A 51 23.04 15.67 -5.37
CA ARG A 51 22.18 14.51 -5.69
C ARG A 51 21.77 13.71 -4.44
N GLN A 52 22.68 13.53 -3.49
CA GLN A 52 22.44 12.79 -2.24
C GLN A 52 21.51 13.56 -1.28
N GLU A 53 21.69 14.88 -1.17
CA GLU A 53 20.82 15.71 -0.31
C GLU A 53 19.42 15.88 -0.90
N LEU A 54 19.27 15.92 -2.22
CA LEU A 54 17.95 15.90 -2.89
C LEU A 54 17.18 14.61 -2.59
N ILE A 55 17.86 13.46 -2.65
CA ILE A 55 17.31 12.15 -2.26
C ILE A 55 16.84 12.18 -0.79
N GLN A 56 17.68 12.68 0.11
CA GLN A 56 17.35 12.81 1.53
C GLN A 56 16.17 13.78 1.74
N ALA A 57 16.11 14.88 1.00
CA ALA A 57 15.02 15.84 1.04
C ALA A 57 13.69 15.22 0.59
N VAL A 58 13.64 14.49 -0.53
CA VAL A 58 12.41 13.82 -0.98
C VAL A 58 11.89 12.83 0.08
N PHE A 59 12.79 12.02 0.64
CA PHE A 59 12.45 11.11 1.73
C PHE A 59 11.96 11.84 2.99
N TYR A 60 12.65 12.90 3.39
CA TYR A 60 12.28 13.73 4.54
C TYR A 60 10.91 14.38 4.35
N PHE A 61 10.60 14.90 3.15
CA PHE A 61 9.28 15.46 2.79
C PHE A 61 8.18 14.39 2.63
N SER A 62 8.52 13.12 2.40
CA SER A 62 7.53 12.03 2.38
C SER A 62 7.02 11.69 3.80
N LEU A 63 7.86 11.88 4.82
CA LEU A 63 7.55 11.59 6.22
C LEU A 63 6.76 12.70 6.95
N VAL A 64 6.59 13.89 6.36
CA VAL A 64 6.01 15.09 7.01
C VAL A 64 4.59 14.88 7.53
N ASP A 65 3.83 13.99 6.90
CA ASP A 65 2.41 13.78 7.16
C ASP A 65 2.11 13.08 8.51
N ASN A 66 3.13 12.68 9.29
CA ASN A 66 2.93 12.02 10.60
C ASN A 66 4.00 12.32 11.67
N ARG A 67 4.02 13.54 12.20
CA ARG A 67 4.99 14.08 13.17
C ARG A 67 5.56 13.09 14.21
N ALA A 68 4.73 12.25 14.83
CA ALA A 68 5.16 11.33 15.89
C ALA A 68 6.10 10.22 15.37
N LEU A 69 5.83 9.69 14.18
CA LEU A 69 6.65 8.65 13.57
C LEU A 69 7.82 9.24 12.77
N SER A 70 7.65 10.43 12.17
CA SER A 70 8.74 11.19 11.53
C SER A 70 9.91 11.37 12.51
N LEU A 71 9.60 11.77 13.74
CA LEU A 71 10.59 12.02 14.81
C LEU A 71 11.48 10.79 15.09
N GLU A 72 10.90 9.62 15.34
CA GLU A 72 11.70 8.41 15.64
C GLU A 72 12.48 7.92 14.42
N ILE A 73 11.86 7.93 13.23
CA ILE A 73 12.55 7.57 11.98
C ILE A 73 13.75 8.50 11.73
N MET A 74 13.60 9.80 11.93
CA MET A 74 14.66 10.78 11.65
C MET A 74 15.81 10.72 12.66
N LYS A 75 15.54 10.44 13.95
CA LYS A 75 16.59 10.10 14.92
C LYS A 75 17.44 8.92 14.44
N LEU A 76 16.80 7.88 13.91
CA LEU A 76 17.49 6.66 13.47
C LEU A 76 18.36 6.87 12.22
N PHE A 77 18.05 7.86 11.38
CA PHE A 77 18.91 8.30 10.28
C PHE A 77 19.87 9.44 10.65
N ASN A 78 19.92 9.86 11.92
CA ASN A 78 20.67 11.03 12.39
C ASN A 78 20.34 12.32 11.59
N LEU A 79 19.09 12.45 11.13
CA LEU A 79 18.60 13.61 10.38
C LEU A 79 18.04 14.65 11.35
N SER A 80 18.42 15.91 11.17
CA SER A 80 17.91 17.04 11.96
C SER A 80 16.46 17.36 11.59
N PHE A 81 15.51 16.87 12.39
CA PHE A 81 14.10 17.21 12.20
C PHE A 81 13.79 18.64 12.65
N ASN A 82 13.45 19.50 11.69
CA ASN A 82 12.75 20.74 11.97
C ASN A 82 11.26 20.44 12.15
N GLU A 83 10.79 20.45 13.40
CA GLU A 83 9.38 20.16 13.72
C GLU A 83 8.37 21.06 12.99
N ASN A 84 8.79 22.22 12.49
CA ASN A 84 7.93 23.14 11.77
C ASN A 84 7.83 22.87 10.26
N ILE A 85 8.40 21.79 9.72
CA ILE A 85 8.29 21.48 8.28
C ILE A 85 6.83 21.42 7.78
N HIS A 86 5.92 20.83 8.57
CA HIS A 86 4.49 20.78 8.25
C HIS A 86 3.80 22.16 8.25
N LYS A 87 4.50 23.23 8.65
CA LYS A 87 4.03 24.62 8.63
C LYS A 87 4.67 25.43 7.49
N ILE A 88 5.54 24.84 6.68
CA ILE A 88 6.08 25.50 5.49
C ILE A 88 4.91 25.78 4.53
N PRO A 89 4.66 27.05 4.15
CA PRO A 89 3.64 27.37 3.15
C PRO A 89 3.90 26.60 1.87
N TYR A 90 2.85 26.02 1.28
CA TYR A 90 2.94 25.20 0.06
C TYR A 90 3.88 23.98 0.20
N CYS A 91 3.96 23.35 1.38
CA CYS A 91 4.75 22.13 1.59
C CYS A 91 4.46 21.03 0.54
N ASP A 92 3.20 20.88 0.10
CA ASP A 92 2.80 19.95 -0.97
C ASP A 92 3.37 20.34 -2.35
N TYR A 93 3.59 21.64 -2.62
CA TYR A 93 4.29 22.09 -3.83
C TYR A 93 5.74 21.67 -3.77
N VAL A 94 6.44 22.00 -2.68
CA VAL A 94 7.84 21.64 -2.49
C VAL A 94 8.02 20.13 -2.64
N LYS A 95 7.15 19.33 -2.01
CA LYS A 95 7.09 17.87 -2.19
C LYS A 95 6.87 17.46 -3.66
N THR A 96 5.96 18.12 -4.39
CA THR A 96 5.69 17.83 -5.82
C THR A 96 6.93 18.09 -6.69
N TYR A 97 7.55 19.27 -6.57
CA TYR A 97 8.73 19.61 -7.38
C TYR A 97 9.99 18.84 -6.96
N LEU A 98 10.18 18.52 -5.69
CA LEU A 98 11.28 17.65 -5.24
C LEU A 98 11.15 16.24 -5.85
N ASN A 99 9.94 15.67 -5.89
CA ASN A 99 9.72 14.40 -6.60
C ASN A 99 9.99 14.55 -8.10
N ALA A 100 9.52 15.64 -8.74
CA ALA A 100 9.78 15.89 -10.17
C ALA A 100 11.27 16.09 -10.50
N ALA A 101 12.07 16.65 -9.58
CA ALA A 101 13.52 16.77 -9.70
C ALA A 101 14.23 15.42 -9.53
N LEU A 102 13.74 14.56 -8.62
CA LEU A 102 14.27 13.20 -8.42
C LEU A 102 14.17 12.35 -9.70
N GLU A 103 13.11 12.56 -10.48
CA GLU A 103 12.87 11.90 -11.77
C GLU A 103 13.95 12.20 -12.82
N GLU A 104 14.70 13.29 -12.67
CA GLU A 104 15.74 13.73 -13.61
C GLU A 104 17.15 13.25 -13.23
N VAL A 105 17.36 12.82 -11.97
CA VAL A 105 18.69 12.48 -11.43
C VAL A 105 18.84 11.05 -10.93
N THR A 106 17.82 10.20 -11.10
CA THR A 106 17.86 8.80 -10.65
C THR A 106 17.55 7.81 -11.76
N ASP A 107 18.40 6.78 -11.87
CA ASP A 107 18.03 5.56 -12.59
C ASP A 107 17.14 4.75 -11.63
N LYS A 108 15.83 4.97 -11.76
CA LYS A 108 14.94 4.91 -10.59
C LYS A 108 14.79 3.53 -9.99
N TYR A 109 14.71 2.48 -10.81
CA TYR A 109 14.51 1.12 -10.30
C TYR A 109 15.75 0.67 -9.50
N PRO A 110 16.99 0.65 -10.07
CA PRO A 110 18.19 0.34 -9.30
C PRO A 110 18.30 1.19 -8.04
N PHE A 111 18.08 2.51 -8.16
CA PHE A 111 18.22 3.42 -7.03
C PHE A 111 17.20 3.13 -5.90
N TYR A 112 15.90 2.99 -6.19
CA TYR A 112 14.91 2.70 -5.14
C TYR A 112 15.05 1.28 -4.61
N PHE A 113 15.45 0.32 -5.45
CA PHE A 113 15.69 -1.06 -5.03
C PHE A 113 16.87 -1.16 -4.07
N ASP A 114 18.02 -0.56 -4.41
CA ASP A 114 19.20 -0.53 -3.55
C ASP A 114 18.89 0.12 -2.19
N VAL A 115 18.17 1.25 -2.18
CA VAL A 115 17.77 1.91 -0.93
C VAL A 115 16.77 1.05 -0.14
N ALA A 116 15.76 0.46 -0.79
CA ALA A 116 14.82 -0.42 -0.10
C ALA A 116 15.49 -1.68 0.47
N LEU A 117 16.48 -2.24 -0.24
CA LEU A 117 17.26 -3.42 0.14
C LEU A 117 18.23 -3.11 1.30
N ASP A 118 18.97 -2.00 1.24
CA ASP A 118 19.84 -1.56 2.33
C ASP A 118 19.04 -1.33 3.61
N LEU A 119 17.92 -0.59 3.51
CA LEU A 119 17.02 -0.38 4.64
C LEU A 119 16.41 -1.69 5.14
N TYR A 120 16.04 -2.62 4.26
CA TYR A 120 15.56 -3.93 4.68
C TYR A 120 16.62 -4.69 5.50
N ASN A 121 17.85 -4.75 5.01
CA ASN A 121 18.97 -5.44 5.66
C ASN A 121 19.41 -4.79 6.98
N ASN A 122 19.47 -3.46 7.03
CA ASN A 122 20.00 -2.71 8.17
C ASN A 122 18.95 -2.38 9.26
N TYR A 123 17.69 -2.19 8.86
CA TYR A 123 16.64 -1.61 9.71
C TYR A 123 15.52 -2.60 10.05
N SER A 124 14.97 -3.32 9.06
CA SER A 124 13.66 -3.98 9.22
C SER A 124 13.61 -5.05 10.33
N HIS A 125 14.58 -5.95 10.37
CA HIS A 125 14.66 -7.02 11.39
C HIS A 125 14.94 -6.46 12.79
N ARG A 126 15.81 -5.44 12.91
CA ARG A 126 16.22 -4.88 14.21
C ARG A 126 15.13 -4.03 14.86
N PHE A 127 14.39 -3.26 14.07
CA PHE A 127 13.37 -2.32 14.56
C PHE A 127 12.19 -3.03 15.24
N LEU A 128 11.69 -4.11 14.64
CA LEU A 128 10.52 -4.82 15.13
C LEU A 128 10.78 -5.58 16.44
N GLU A 129 11.97 -6.15 16.60
CA GLU A 129 12.33 -6.95 17.78
C GLU A 129 12.75 -6.07 18.98
N LYS A 130 13.38 -4.91 18.72
CA LYS A 130 13.95 -4.06 19.78
C LYS A 130 13.13 -2.83 20.14
N GLU A 131 12.53 -2.16 19.16
CA GLU A 131 11.87 -0.87 19.40
C GLU A 131 10.38 -1.02 19.70
N LEU A 132 9.71 -2.02 19.11
CA LEU A 132 8.27 -2.25 19.34
C LEU A 132 7.88 -2.39 20.84
N PRO A 133 8.68 -3.04 21.72
CA PRO A 133 8.41 -3.08 23.16
C PRO A 133 8.69 -1.76 23.91
N ASN A 134 9.51 -0.87 23.32
CA ASN A 134 10.00 0.37 23.93
C ASN A 134 9.31 1.65 23.41
N MET A 135 8.42 1.52 22.42
CA MET A 135 7.62 2.64 21.90
C MET A 135 6.70 3.23 22.97
N SER A 136 6.62 4.57 23.01
CA SER A 136 5.77 5.30 23.96
C SER A 136 4.29 4.90 23.85
N ASP A 137 3.55 5.03 24.95
CA ASP A 137 2.11 4.71 25.00
C ASP A 137 1.27 5.49 23.99
N ALA A 138 1.71 6.67 23.54
CA ALA A 138 1.04 7.44 22.50
C ALA A 138 1.19 6.78 21.11
N ILE A 139 2.39 6.28 20.79
CA ILE A 139 2.64 5.48 19.58
C ILE A 139 1.87 4.16 19.71
N ARG A 140 1.97 3.49 20.87
CA ARG A 140 1.25 2.26 21.17
C ARG A 140 -0.27 2.41 21.04
N GLN A 141 -0.87 3.53 21.46
CA GLN A 141 -2.30 3.80 21.25
C GLN A 141 -2.67 4.11 19.79
N VAL A 142 -1.79 4.75 19.02
CA VAL A 142 -1.97 4.88 17.55
C VAL A 142 -1.89 3.51 16.87
N TYR A 143 -1.12 2.59 17.44
CA TYR A 143 -0.95 1.22 16.95
C TYR A 143 -2.09 0.29 17.40
N GLU A 144 -2.65 0.48 18.60
CA GLU A 144 -3.70 -0.37 19.20
C GLU A 144 -5.14 0.09 18.88
N LYS A 145 -5.37 1.35 18.49
CA LYS A 145 -6.72 1.86 18.13
C LYS A 145 -7.11 1.67 16.68
N ASP A 146 -6.16 1.40 15.80
CA ASP A 146 -6.42 1.09 14.40
C ASP A 146 -6.27 -0.43 14.22
N ASP A 147 -7.38 -1.14 13.96
CA ASP A 147 -7.33 -2.56 13.56
C ASP A 147 -6.43 -2.76 12.30
N ASN A 148 -6.09 -1.66 11.62
CA ASN A 148 -5.11 -1.57 10.56
C ASN A 148 -3.67 -1.28 11.05
N LEU A 149 -3.27 -1.77 12.23
CA LEU A 149 -1.87 -1.77 12.72
C LEU A 149 -0.85 -2.13 11.62
N HIS A 150 -1.21 -3.12 10.80
CA HIS A 150 -0.43 -3.63 9.68
C HIS A 150 -0.36 -2.71 8.45
N PHE A 151 -1.35 -1.82 8.30
CA PHE A 151 -1.39 -0.75 7.30
C PHE A 151 -0.60 0.48 7.77
N CYS A 152 -0.64 0.82 9.06
CA CYS A 152 0.10 1.95 9.62
C CYS A 152 1.60 1.66 9.78
N ILE A 153 1.99 0.47 10.28
CA ILE A 153 3.39 0.01 10.26
C ILE A 153 3.86 -0.28 8.83
N GLY A 154 2.92 -0.70 7.96
CA GLY A 154 3.11 -0.73 6.52
C GLY A 154 3.47 0.66 6.02
N GLN A 155 2.49 1.46 5.59
CA GLN A 155 2.63 2.69 4.78
C GLN A 155 3.61 3.77 5.27
N LYS A 156 4.16 3.66 6.48
CA LYS A 156 5.04 4.68 7.08
C LYS A 156 6.42 4.16 7.52
N ASN A 157 6.77 2.90 7.23
CA ASN A 157 8.14 2.40 7.38
C ASN A 157 9.03 2.95 6.22
N PRO A 158 10.30 3.33 6.47
CA PRO A 158 11.23 3.75 5.42
C PRO A 158 11.35 2.75 4.25
N VAL A 159 11.49 1.46 4.55
CA VAL A 159 11.56 0.37 3.55
C VAL A 159 10.32 0.37 2.66
N VAL A 160 9.16 0.50 3.30
CA VAL A 160 7.84 0.59 2.64
C VAL A 160 7.75 1.76 1.68
N TYR A 161 8.25 2.95 2.06
CA TYR A 161 8.15 4.13 1.20
C TYR A 161 8.84 3.85 -0.14
N TRP A 162 10.09 3.37 -0.10
CA TRP A 162 10.83 3.02 -1.30
C TRP A 162 10.23 1.82 -2.05
N MET A 163 9.71 0.81 -1.34
CA MET A 163 8.96 -0.29 -1.97
C MET A 163 7.66 0.17 -2.67
N ASN A 164 6.96 1.19 -2.16
CA ASN A 164 5.82 1.80 -2.87
C ASN A 164 6.30 2.51 -4.14
N CYS A 165 7.43 3.23 -4.08
CA CYS A 165 8.02 3.88 -5.24
C CYS A 165 8.39 2.86 -6.33
N ILE A 166 8.90 1.67 -5.96
CA ILE A 166 9.17 0.55 -6.89
C ILE A 166 7.85 -0.05 -7.42
N TYR A 167 6.87 -0.33 -6.57
CA TYR A 167 5.59 -0.94 -6.97
C TYR A 167 4.83 -0.12 -8.02
N MET A 168 4.98 1.22 -7.99
CA MET A 168 4.37 2.13 -8.96
C MET A 168 5.12 2.20 -10.31
N MET A 169 6.20 1.44 -10.49
CA MET A 169 6.98 1.38 -11.72
C MET A 169 6.44 0.37 -12.74
N ASP A 170 6.77 0.65 -13.99
CA ASP A 170 6.69 -0.32 -15.08
C ASP A 170 8.00 -1.14 -15.08
N MET A 171 8.04 -2.18 -14.25
CA MET A 171 9.19 -3.08 -14.08
C MET A 171 9.22 -4.15 -15.18
N SER A 172 10.40 -4.41 -15.74
CA SER A 172 10.70 -5.63 -16.50
C SER A 172 10.53 -6.90 -15.63
N SER A 173 10.66 -8.09 -16.22
CA SER A 173 10.50 -9.35 -15.48
C SER A 173 11.58 -9.60 -14.43
N GLU A 174 12.84 -9.28 -14.71
CA GLU A 174 13.92 -9.50 -13.73
C GLU A 174 13.79 -8.50 -12.56
N GLU A 175 13.53 -7.23 -12.85
CA GLU A 175 13.23 -6.20 -11.84
C GLU A 175 12.01 -6.58 -10.99
N PHE A 176 10.94 -7.12 -11.61
CA PHE A 176 9.77 -7.56 -10.86
C PHE A 176 10.07 -8.78 -9.96
N LYS A 177 10.91 -9.70 -10.40
CA LYS A 177 11.35 -10.87 -9.63
C LYS A 177 12.19 -10.45 -8.42
N ASP A 178 13.13 -9.53 -8.61
CA ASP A 178 13.91 -8.92 -7.52
C ASP A 178 13.01 -8.19 -6.51
N TYR A 179 12.11 -7.34 -6.99
CA TYR A 179 11.08 -6.70 -6.16
C TYR A 179 10.22 -7.72 -5.39
N PHE A 180 9.80 -8.82 -6.04
CA PHE A 180 8.99 -9.87 -5.40
C PHE A 180 9.77 -10.57 -4.28
N HIS A 181 11.05 -10.89 -4.50
CA HIS A 181 11.90 -11.48 -3.48
C HIS A 181 12.13 -10.53 -2.29
N LEU A 182 12.35 -9.24 -2.53
CA LEU A 182 12.46 -8.21 -1.49
C LEU A 182 11.14 -8.08 -0.70
N ALA A 183 10.00 -8.01 -1.39
CA ALA A 183 8.68 -7.92 -0.76
C ALA A 183 8.35 -9.17 0.08
N TYR A 184 8.66 -10.36 -0.44
CA TYR A 184 8.48 -11.61 0.29
C TYR A 184 9.39 -11.68 1.52
N GLY A 185 10.67 -11.28 1.39
CA GLY A 185 11.63 -11.19 2.49
C GLY A 185 11.14 -10.25 3.60
N TYR A 186 10.67 -9.07 3.23
CA TYR A 186 10.07 -8.10 4.16
C TYR A 186 8.84 -8.67 4.89
N ILE A 187 7.89 -9.24 4.17
CA ILE A 187 6.68 -9.85 4.76
C ILE A 187 7.05 -11.01 5.71
N LYS A 188 8.03 -11.84 5.34
CA LYS A 188 8.53 -12.93 6.18
C LYS A 188 9.20 -12.40 7.46
N ALA A 189 9.98 -11.32 7.37
CA ALA A 189 10.55 -10.61 8.53
C ALA A 189 9.45 -10.04 9.45
N MET A 190 8.37 -9.52 8.87
CA MET A 190 7.16 -9.09 9.58
C MET A 190 6.34 -10.26 10.20
N ASN A 191 6.83 -11.50 10.12
CA ASN A 191 6.11 -12.72 10.51
C ASN A 191 4.73 -12.85 9.84
N PHE A 192 4.65 -12.49 8.56
CA PHE A 192 3.44 -12.50 7.73
C PHE A 192 2.28 -11.65 8.25
N LYS A 193 2.52 -10.78 9.24
CA LYS A 193 1.48 -9.92 9.84
C LYS A 193 0.95 -8.84 8.88
N THR A 194 1.52 -8.67 7.68
CA THR A 194 1.04 -7.66 6.71
C THR A 194 1.07 -8.20 5.29
N SER A 195 0.01 -7.94 4.53
CA SER A 195 -0.06 -8.20 3.09
C SER A 195 0.41 -7.02 2.23
N ALA A 196 1.10 -6.04 2.82
CA ALA A 196 1.67 -4.94 2.05
C ALA A 196 2.58 -5.49 0.95
N TYR A 197 2.53 -4.91 -0.26
CA TYR A 197 3.33 -5.27 -1.45
C TYR A 197 2.99 -6.59 -2.15
N ILE A 198 2.59 -7.65 -1.44
CA ILE A 198 2.07 -8.88 -2.07
C ILE A 198 0.54 -8.80 -2.13
N GLY A 199 0.08 -7.85 -2.95
CA GLY A 199 -1.34 -7.70 -3.32
C GLY A 199 -1.75 -8.66 -4.45
N LEU A 200 -3.05 -8.76 -4.71
CA LEU A 200 -3.62 -9.69 -5.70
C LEU A 200 -3.02 -9.53 -7.13
N GLN A 201 -2.69 -8.30 -7.53
CA GLN A 201 -2.03 -8.01 -8.80
C GLN A 201 -0.60 -8.52 -8.86
N VAL A 202 0.14 -8.41 -7.75
CA VAL A 202 1.52 -8.89 -7.63
C VAL A 202 1.54 -10.41 -7.62
N LEU A 203 0.60 -11.07 -6.93
CA LEU A 203 0.44 -12.53 -7.00
C LEU A 203 0.09 -13.02 -8.41
N ALA A 204 -0.84 -12.37 -9.11
CA ALA A 204 -1.18 -12.75 -10.49
C ALA A 204 0.01 -12.59 -11.44
N ARG A 205 0.80 -11.51 -11.28
CA ARG A 205 2.02 -11.30 -12.06
C ARG A 205 3.09 -12.35 -11.73
N ALA A 206 3.33 -12.62 -10.44
CA ALA A 206 4.29 -13.63 -10.00
C ALA A 206 3.93 -15.06 -10.45
N TYR A 207 2.63 -15.41 -10.45
CA TYR A 207 2.16 -16.67 -11.01
C TYR A 207 2.38 -16.74 -12.53
N LYS A 208 2.01 -15.68 -13.26
CA LYS A 208 2.19 -15.59 -14.72
C LYS A 208 3.66 -15.66 -15.15
N GLU A 209 4.57 -15.09 -14.36
CA GLU A 209 6.02 -15.11 -14.62
C GLU A 209 6.71 -16.36 -14.03
N GLY A 210 5.97 -17.31 -13.46
CA GLY A 210 6.52 -18.58 -12.95
C GLY A 210 7.36 -18.44 -11.67
N ILE A 211 7.31 -17.29 -11.00
CA ILE A 211 7.99 -17.02 -9.73
C ILE A 211 7.32 -17.77 -8.57
N ILE A 212 5.99 -17.98 -8.66
CA ILE A 212 5.20 -18.76 -7.71
C ILE A 212 4.29 -19.75 -8.44
N ASN A 213 3.95 -20.86 -7.78
CA ASN A 213 3.05 -21.90 -8.28
C ASN A 213 1.67 -21.87 -7.59
N GLU A 214 0.76 -22.77 -7.97
CA GLU A 214 -0.59 -22.86 -7.39
C GLU A 214 -0.61 -23.05 -5.86
N ASN A 215 0.31 -23.85 -5.30
CA ASN A 215 0.39 -24.05 -3.85
C ASN A 215 0.80 -22.78 -3.11
N ASP A 216 1.69 -21.98 -3.71
CA ASP A 216 2.09 -20.69 -3.16
C ASP A 216 0.92 -19.69 -3.20
N VAL A 217 0.15 -19.67 -4.30
CA VAL A 217 -1.09 -18.87 -4.38
C VAL A 217 -2.07 -19.30 -3.28
N CYS A 218 -2.26 -20.60 -3.07
CA CYS A 218 -3.08 -21.12 -1.98
C CYS A 218 -2.56 -20.68 -0.60
N TYR A 219 -1.25 -20.76 -0.38
CA TYR A 219 -0.60 -20.30 0.84
C TYR A 219 -0.87 -18.82 1.12
N PHE A 220 -0.60 -17.91 0.17
CA PHE A 220 -0.85 -16.47 0.36
C PHE A 220 -2.34 -16.14 0.54
N MET A 221 -3.23 -16.78 -0.22
CA MET A 221 -4.67 -16.54 -0.13
C MET A 221 -5.28 -17.01 1.20
N THR A 222 -4.64 -17.95 1.90
CA THR A 222 -5.14 -18.52 3.18
C THR A 222 -4.35 -18.07 4.41
N LEU A 223 -3.37 -17.17 4.23
CA LEU A 223 -2.49 -16.71 5.29
C LEU A 223 -3.20 -15.71 6.23
N PRO A 224 -3.06 -15.83 7.57
CA PRO A 224 -3.55 -14.81 8.49
C PRO A 224 -2.92 -13.43 8.20
N GLY A 225 -3.73 -12.37 8.18
CA GLY A 225 -3.30 -11.02 7.79
C GLY A 225 -3.35 -10.74 6.28
N PHE A 226 -3.73 -11.72 5.45
CA PHE A 226 -3.90 -11.59 4.00
C PHE A 226 -5.37 -11.66 3.55
N GLU A 227 -6.34 -11.54 4.47
CA GLU A 227 -7.77 -11.66 4.18
C GLU A 227 -8.25 -10.59 3.18
N GLN A 228 -7.53 -9.47 3.07
CA GLN A 228 -7.75 -8.42 2.07
C GLN A 228 -7.56 -8.90 0.63
N LEU A 229 -6.89 -10.04 0.39
CA LEU A 229 -6.83 -10.69 -0.92
C LEU A 229 -8.20 -11.27 -1.33
N MET A 230 -8.96 -11.85 -0.39
CA MET A 230 -10.33 -12.36 -0.66
C MET A 230 -11.28 -11.22 -1.04
N ASP A 231 -11.19 -10.09 -0.34
CA ASP A 231 -11.92 -8.86 -0.66
C ASP A 231 -11.56 -8.38 -2.07
N ASN A 232 -10.27 -8.18 -2.35
CA ASN A 232 -9.81 -7.76 -3.67
C ASN A 232 -10.15 -8.75 -4.80
N ALA A 233 -10.17 -10.06 -4.55
CA ALA A 233 -10.55 -11.06 -5.53
C ALA A 233 -12.04 -10.97 -5.90
N THR A 234 -12.90 -10.61 -4.94
CA THR A 234 -14.36 -10.71 -5.06
C THR A 234 -15.06 -9.36 -5.29
N LEU A 235 -14.42 -8.23 -5.01
CA LEU A 235 -14.98 -6.88 -5.22
C LEU A 235 -15.42 -6.60 -6.67
N LYS A 236 -16.52 -5.84 -6.84
CA LYS A 236 -17.01 -5.42 -8.17
C LYS A 236 -15.97 -4.62 -8.96
N ARG A 237 -15.27 -3.69 -8.32
CA ARG A 237 -14.30 -2.79 -8.98
C ARG A 237 -13.14 -3.51 -9.70
N ASN A 238 -12.85 -4.77 -9.31
CA ASN A 238 -11.76 -5.56 -9.87
C ASN A 238 -12.21 -6.53 -10.98
N GLU A 239 -13.38 -6.31 -11.60
CA GLU A 239 -13.90 -7.19 -12.66
C GLU A 239 -13.03 -7.21 -13.93
N SER A 240 -12.44 -6.07 -14.31
CA SER A 240 -11.47 -5.99 -15.42
C SER A 240 -10.21 -6.83 -15.13
N PHE A 241 -9.67 -6.72 -13.91
CA PHE A 241 -8.56 -7.54 -13.45
C PHE A 241 -8.89 -9.04 -13.56
N ARG A 242 -10.08 -9.47 -13.09
CA ARG A 242 -10.50 -10.88 -13.21
C ARG A 242 -10.57 -11.36 -14.66
N LYS A 243 -11.15 -10.54 -15.55
CA LYS A 243 -11.26 -10.86 -17.00
C LYS A 243 -9.90 -11.01 -17.68
N ASN A 244 -8.89 -10.25 -17.22
CA ASN A 244 -7.54 -10.25 -17.78
C ASN A 244 -6.61 -11.33 -17.20
N ASN A 245 -6.97 -11.96 -16.08
CA ASN A 245 -6.14 -12.93 -15.35
C ASN A 245 -6.90 -14.25 -15.09
N LYS A 246 -7.53 -14.81 -16.13
CA LYS A 246 -8.47 -15.96 -16.00
C LYS A 246 -7.87 -17.17 -15.30
N GLU A 247 -6.72 -17.66 -15.76
CA GLU A 247 -6.06 -18.85 -15.20
C GLU A 247 -5.72 -18.70 -13.71
N PHE A 248 -5.15 -17.55 -13.33
CA PHE A 248 -4.92 -17.21 -11.92
C PHE A 248 -6.23 -17.13 -11.13
N MET A 249 -7.28 -16.56 -11.72
CA MET A 249 -8.59 -16.48 -11.06
C MET A 249 -9.31 -17.81 -10.94
N GLU A 250 -9.04 -18.80 -11.80
CA GLU A 250 -9.58 -20.16 -11.64
C GLU A 250 -9.04 -20.81 -10.36
N ILE A 251 -7.74 -20.67 -10.08
CA ILE A 251 -7.12 -21.09 -8.82
C ILE A 251 -7.76 -20.35 -7.63
N VAL A 252 -7.83 -19.02 -7.69
CA VAL A 252 -8.42 -18.20 -6.63
C VAL A 252 -9.89 -18.55 -6.37
N ASN A 253 -10.68 -18.82 -7.41
CA ASN A 253 -12.07 -19.23 -7.27
C ASN A 253 -12.18 -20.61 -6.60
N ARG A 254 -11.34 -21.60 -6.94
CA ARG A 254 -11.31 -22.90 -6.23
C ARG A 254 -11.03 -22.74 -4.73
N ILE A 255 -10.13 -21.82 -4.37
CA ILE A 255 -9.81 -21.52 -2.96
C ILE A 255 -11.02 -20.87 -2.26
N ILE A 256 -11.66 -19.88 -2.92
CA ILE A 256 -12.88 -19.22 -2.43
C ILE A 256 -14.02 -20.23 -2.20
N ASP A 257 -14.29 -21.10 -3.18
CA ASP A 257 -15.31 -22.13 -3.10
C ASP A 257 -15.04 -23.09 -1.93
N LYS A 258 -13.78 -23.52 -1.75
CA LYS A 258 -13.41 -24.40 -0.62
C LYS A 258 -13.55 -23.73 0.74
N VAL A 259 -13.25 -22.43 0.85
CA VAL A 259 -13.47 -21.65 2.10
C VAL A 259 -14.97 -21.56 2.42
N ILE A 260 -15.81 -21.30 1.41
CA ILE A 260 -17.27 -21.23 1.56
C ILE A 260 -17.85 -22.59 1.97
N GLU A 261 -17.53 -23.65 1.22
CA GLU A 261 -17.98 -25.01 1.50
C GLU A 261 -17.61 -25.45 2.93
N THR A 262 -16.38 -25.13 3.37
CA THR A 262 -15.89 -25.49 4.70
C THR A 262 -16.61 -24.71 5.81
N GLU A 263 -16.88 -23.42 5.64
CA GLU A 263 -17.60 -22.64 6.65
C GLU A 263 -19.10 -22.98 6.70
N ILE A 264 -19.74 -23.25 5.55
CA ILE A 264 -21.16 -23.67 5.51
C ILE A 264 -21.35 -25.01 6.23
N ASN A 265 -20.53 -26.01 5.93
CA ASN A 265 -20.66 -27.36 6.51
C ASN A 265 -20.35 -27.43 8.02
N ARG A 266 -19.86 -26.34 8.62
CA ARG A 266 -19.34 -26.29 9.99
C ARG A 266 -20.27 -25.59 10.99
N GLY A 267 -21.20 -24.76 10.52
CA GLY A 267 -22.14 -24.02 11.37
C GLY A 267 -21.50 -22.90 12.21
N GLU A 268 -22.13 -22.56 13.34
CA GLU A 268 -21.94 -21.26 14.02
C GLU A 268 -20.51 -20.97 14.56
N ALA A 269 -19.78 -21.99 15.00
CA ALA A 269 -18.32 -21.93 15.20
C ALA A 269 -17.78 -20.85 16.18
N PRO A 270 -16.73 -20.04 15.82
CA PRO A 270 -16.09 -19.78 14.51
C PRO A 270 -14.87 -20.69 14.20
N SER A 271 -14.04 -20.37 13.18
CA SER A 271 -12.79 -21.08 12.79
C SER A 271 -11.67 -20.14 12.33
N ARG A 272 -10.52 -20.73 11.95
CA ARG A 272 -9.40 -20.04 11.25
C ARG A 272 -9.77 -19.51 9.86
N LEU A 273 -10.82 -20.03 9.22
CA LEU A 273 -11.31 -19.59 7.91
C LEU A 273 -12.39 -18.51 8.00
N SER A 274 -13.04 -18.32 9.16
CA SER A 274 -14.07 -17.29 9.34
C SER A 274 -13.60 -15.86 8.99
N PRO A 275 -12.36 -15.43 9.28
CA PRO A 275 -11.84 -14.13 8.83
C PRO A 275 -11.74 -14.01 7.30
N LEU A 276 -11.33 -15.08 6.61
CA LEU A 276 -11.26 -15.14 5.14
C LEU A 276 -12.66 -15.09 4.53
N ALA A 277 -13.58 -15.91 5.05
CA ALA A 277 -14.98 -15.95 4.61
C ALA A 277 -15.68 -14.59 4.81
N GLY A 278 -15.42 -13.91 5.93
CA GLY A 278 -15.93 -12.56 6.20
C GLY A 278 -15.43 -11.46 5.26
N LYS A 279 -14.41 -11.74 4.42
CA LYS A 279 -13.91 -10.82 3.38
C LYS A 279 -14.39 -11.19 1.97
N ILE A 280 -15.10 -12.31 1.79
CA ILE A 280 -15.69 -12.68 0.49
C ILE A 280 -16.92 -11.79 0.24
N ASN A 281 -16.80 -10.85 -0.70
CA ASN A 281 -17.91 -9.96 -1.08
C ASN A 281 -18.89 -10.63 -2.06
N ARG A 282 -18.39 -11.62 -2.82
CA ARG A 282 -19.09 -12.27 -3.91
C ARG A 282 -18.59 -13.69 -4.09
N CYS A 283 -19.50 -14.65 -4.02
CA CYS A 283 -19.34 -15.98 -4.56
C CYS A 283 -20.13 -16.12 -5.87
N TYR A 284 -19.70 -17.01 -6.74
CA TYR A 284 -20.42 -17.36 -7.97
C TYR A 284 -20.83 -18.84 -7.91
N GLY A 285 -21.74 -19.26 -8.80
CA GLY A 285 -22.25 -20.63 -8.86
C GLY A 285 -23.57 -20.85 -8.11
N SER A 286 -24.48 -21.57 -8.76
CA SER A 286 -25.79 -21.94 -8.21
C SER A 286 -25.68 -22.89 -7.01
N TYR A 287 -24.63 -23.72 -6.97
CA TYR A 287 -24.34 -24.63 -5.85
C TYR A 287 -24.06 -23.86 -4.55
N ASN A 288 -23.07 -22.96 -4.57
CA ASN A 288 -22.76 -22.08 -3.43
C ASN A 288 -24.00 -21.27 -3.00
N PHE A 289 -24.74 -20.69 -3.96
CA PHE A 289 -25.97 -19.96 -3.66
C PHE A 289 -27.03 -20.84 -2.97
N ALA A 290 -27.28 -22.05 -3.48
CA ALA A 290 -28.24 -22.99 -2.88
C ALA A 290 -27.79 -23.44 -1.48
N GLN A 291 -26.51 -23.77 -1.29
CA GLN A 291 -25.96 -24.12 0.01
C GLN A 291 -26.11 -22.99 1.04
N ILE A 292 -25.78 -21.75 0.66
CA ILE A 292 -25.96 -20.56 1.51
C ILE A 292 -27.45 -20.40 1.87
N VAL A 293 -28.36 -20.50 0.90
CA VAL A 293 -29.81 -20.35 1.13
C VAL A 293 -30.37 -21.45 2.04
N CYS A 294 -29.95 -22.71 1.87
CA CYS A 294 -30.32 -23.80 2.78
C CYS A 294 -29.79 -23.54 4.20
N ALA A 295 -28.51 -23.17 4.32
CA ALA A 295 -27.88 -22.89 5.61
C ALA A 295 -28.46 -21.66 6.33
N MET A 296 -29.06 -20.70 5.61
CA MET A 296 -29.81 -19.57 6.20
C MET A 296 -31.16 -19.97 6.81
N ASN A 297 -31.77 -21.07 6.33
CA ASN A 297 -33.08 -21.54 6.79
C ASN A 297 -32.94 -22.47 7.99
N GLU A 298 -31.86 -23.26 8.01
CA GLU A 298 -31.35 -23.87 9.24
C GLU A 298 -30.73 -22.80 10.15
N ARG A 299 -30.65 -23.04 11.46
CA ARG A 299 -30.09 -22.05 12.41
C ARG A 299 -28.55 -22.01 12.40
N ASN A 300 -27.93 -22.33 11.27
CA ASN A 300 -26.50 -22.61 11.15
C ASN A 300 -25.70 -21.46 10.52
N TYR A 301 -26.34 -20.63 9.67
CA TYR A 301 -25.66 -19.50 9.02
C TYR A 301 -25.86 -18.20 9.82
N VAL A 302 -24.79 -17.74 10.46
CA VAL A 302 -24.78 -16.50 11.27
C VAL A 302 -25.16 -15.30 10.40
N ARG A 303 -26.29 -14.66 10.70
CA ARG A 303 -26.83 -13.48 9.98
C ARG A 303 -25.86 -12.29 9.88
N GLY A 304 -24.80 -12.27 10.68
CA GLY A 304 -23.72 -11.27 10.65
C GLY A 304 -22.87 -11.26 9.37
N TYR A 305 -22.80 -12.36 8.60
CA TYR A 305 -22.00 -12.37 7.36
C TYR A 305 -22.60 -11.50 6.23
N ASN A 306 -23.90 -11.21 6.28
CA ASN A 306 -24.56 -10.33 5.29
C ASN A 306 -24.80 -8.91 5.81
N PHE A 307 -24.63 -8.67 7.11
CA PHE A 307 -24.88 -7.37 7.73
C PHE A 307 -23.75 -6.96 8.68
N ALA A 308 -23.01 -5.97 8.17
CA ALA A 308 -22.23 -4.96 8.87
C ALA A 308 -20.78 -5.29 9.27
N GLY A 309 -19.89 -4.36 8.88
CA GLY A 309 -18.74 -3.96 9.70
C GLY A 309 -19.18 -3.23 10.97
N ALA A 310 -20.11 -3.84 11.72
CA ALA A 310 -20.47 -3.43 13.07
C ALA A 310 -20.02 -4.54 14.01
N THR A 311 -19.12 -4.21 14.92
CA THR A 311 -18.63 -5.09 15.98
C THR A 311 -19.77 -5.83 16.66
N ALA A 312 -19.58 -7.14 16.89
CA ALA A 312 -20.58 -8.07 17.45
C ALA A 312 -21.11 -7.67 18.85
N GLN A 313 -20.55 -6.63 19.46
CA GLN A 313 -20.89 -6.09 20.77
C GLN A 313 -22.23 -5.33 20.81
N LYS A 314 -22.83 -4.96 19.67
CA LYS A 314 -24.13 -4.27 19.62
C LYS A 314 -25.36 -5.19 19.48
N ALA A 315 -25.19 -6.50 19.28
CA ALA A 315 -26.30 -7.45 19.14
C ALA A 315 -26.88 -7.97 20.48
N ARG A 316 -26.50 -7.36 21.62
CA ARG A 316 -27.00 -7.70 22.96
C ARG A 316 -27.49 -6.45 23.73
N ARG A 317 -28.59 -5.86 23.25
CA ARG A 317 -29.53 -5.03 24.04
C ARG A 317 -30.93 -5.21 23.48
#